data_AF-A0A9J6ZPK9-F1
#
_entry.id   AF-A0A9J6ZPK9-F1
#
_cell.length_a   1.000
_cell.length_b   1.000
_cell.length_c   1.000
_cell.angle_alpha   90.00
_cell.angle_beta   90.00
_cell.angle_gamma   90.00
#
_symmetry.space_group_name_H-M   'P 1'
#
loop_
_entity.id
_entity.type
_entity.pdbx_description
1 polymer ?
#
loop_
_entity_poly.entity_id
_entity_poly.type
_entity_poly.pdbx_seq_one_letter_code
_entity_poly.pdbx_strand_id
1 'polypeptide(L)'
;MYKVKITTGKISDGLLAQTPGSKGISKCGKYQFFIDEEVEDPDFWIVRNKYIKSKTSSFVAPQNVILMISEPVSIVSFPKAYLKQFGLICSCQEEIRDIENVVYTPATLP
;
A
#
# COMPACT_ATOMS: atom_id res chain seq x y z
N MET A 1 -15.09 6.00 -10.60
CA MET A 1 -13.68 5.57 -10.66
C MET A 1 -13.19 5.58 -9.23
N TYR A 2 -12.64 4.47 -8.75
CA TYR A 2 -12.12 4.34 -7.39
C TYR A 2 -10.81 5.12 -7.25
N LYS A 3 -10.69 5.91 -6.20
CA LYS A 3 -9.50 6.69 -5.84
C LYS A 3 -8.60 5.84 -4.95
N VAL A 4 -7.36 5.64 -5.40
CA VAL A 4 -6.36 4.85 -4.69
C VAL A 4 -5.22 5.78 -4.28
N LYS A 5 -5.15 6.11 -3.00
CA LYS A 5 -4.01 6.84 -2.43
C LYS A 5 -2.86 5.85 -2.21
N ILE A 6 -1.67 6.16 -2.69
CA ILE A 6 -0.47 5.35 -2.47
C ILE A 6 0.56 6.21 -1.74
N THR A 7 1.00 5.77 -0.58
CA THR A 7 2.06 6.42 0.19
C THR A 7 3.34 5.61 0.10
N THR A 8 4.38 6.21 -0.47
CA THR A 8 5.71 5.60 -0.67
C THR A 8 6.82 6.35 0.05
N GLY A 9 6.51 7.47 0.70
CA GLY A 9 7.53 8.30 1.36
C GLY A 9 8.43 9.02 0.36
N LYS A 10 7.89 9.35 -0.83
CA LYS A 10 8.62 9.95 -1.95
C LYS A 10 9.67 9.03 -2.59
N ILE A 11 9.49 7.72 -2.45
CA ILE A 11 10.25 6.68 -3.16
C ILE A 11 9.26 5.96 -4.08
N SER A 12 8.81 6.69 -5.11
CA SER A 12 7.72 6.24 -5.98
C SER A 12 8.19 5.39 -7.15
N ASP A 13 9.50 5.10 -7.26
CA ASP A 13 10.20 4.27 -8.26
C ASP A 13 9.34 3.78 -9.42
N GLY A 14 8.99 4.71 -10.32
CA GLY A 14 8.32 4.37 -11.59
C GLY A 14 6.91 3.78 -11.47
N LEU A 15 6.24 3.89 -10.31
CA LEU A 15 4.88 3.37 -10.11
C LEU A 15 3.88 3.90 -11.16
N LEU A 16 3.94 5.18 -11.49
CA LEU A 16 3.11 5.74 -12.56
C LEU A 16 3.40 5.08 -13.91
N ALA A 17 4.66 4.77 -14.21
CA ALA A 17 5.07 4.17 -15.48
C ALA A 17 4.52 2.75 -15.68
N GLN A 18 4.06 2.08 -14.62
CA GLN A 18 3.37 0.79 -14.70
C GLN A 18 1.95 0.92 -15.26
N THR A 19 1.38 2.14 -15.26
CA THR A 19 0.06 2.40 -15.83
C THR A 19 0.14 2.74 -17.32
N PRO A 20 -0.91 2.41 -18.13
CA PRO A 20 -0.96 2.79 -19.54
C PRO A 20 -0.66 4.27 -19.79
N GLY A 21 0.42 4.54 -20.52
CA GLY A 21 0.87 5.89 -20.85
C GLY A 21 1.26 6.74 -19.64
N SER A 22 1.62 6.11 -18.51
CA SER A 22 2.02 6.78 -17.27
C SER A 22 0.95 7.71 -16.67
N LYS A 23 -0.33 7.44 -16.91
CA LYS A 23 -1.44 8.33 -16.56
C LYS A 23 -1.98 8.15 -15.14
N GLY A 24 -1.49 7.16 -14.40
CA GLY A 24 -2.06 6.82 -13.09
C GLY A 24 -3.46 6.23 -13.17
N ILE A 25 -3.85 5.66 -14.32
CA ILE A 25 -5.17 5.04 -14.51
C ILE A 25 -4.97 3.57 -14.85
N SER A 26 -5.65 2.68 -14.13
CA SER A 26 -5.64 1.24 -14.42
C SER A 26 -6.08 0.91 -15.85
N LYS A 27 -5.60 -0.21 -16.40
CA LYS A 27 -5.98 -0.69 -17.75
C LYS A 27 -7.49 -0.86 -17.95
N CYS A 28 -8.23 -1.22 -16.89
CA CYS A 28 -9.68 -1.35 -16.92
C CYS A 28 -10.44 -0.02 -16.72
N GLY A 29 -9.73 1.10 -16.50
CA GLY A 29 -10.32 2.42 -16.30
C GLY A 29 -11.10 2.58 -14.98
N LYS A 30 -11.06 1.60 -14.08
CA LYS A 30 -11.84 1.64 -12.83
C LYS A 30 -11.11 2.34 -11.69
N TYR A 31 -9.79 2.33 -11.69
CA TYR A 31 -8.94 2.87 -10.62
C TYR A 31 -8.08 4.03 -11.12
N GLN A 32 -7.99 5.07 -10.29
CA GLN A 32 -7.07 6.19 -10.41
C GLN A 32 -6.12 6.17 -9.21
N PHE A 33 -4.83 6.25 -9.48
CA PHE A 33 -3.75 6.19 -8.51
C PHE A 33 -3.20 7.59 -8.26
N PHE A 34 -3.12 7.97 -6.98
CA PHE A 34 -2.56 9.22 -6.49
C PHE A 34 -1.34 8.87 -5.63
N ILE A 35 -0.14 9.22 -6.09
CA ILE A 35 1.12 8.73 -5.49
C ILE A 35 1.78 9.85 -4.70
N ASP A 36 1.87 9.66 -3.38
CA ASP A 36 2.34 10.66 -2.40
C ASP A 36 1.60 12.01 -2.50
N GLU A 37 0.39 11.99 -3.04
CA GLU A 37 -0.54 13.11 -3.10
C GLU A 37 -1.55 13.03 -1.97
N GLU A 38 -2.02 14.19 -1.52
CA GLU A 38 -3.13 14.25 -0.58
C GLU A 38 -4.46 14.01 -1.30
N VAL A 39 -5.24 13.10 -0.73
CA VAL A 39 -6.59 12.74 -1.19
C VAL A 39 -7.46 12.71 0.06
N GLU A 40 -8.52 13.53 0.05
CA GLU A 40 -9.38 13.73 1.22
C GLU A 40 -10.16 12.46 1.59
N ASP A 41 -10.76 11.82 0.58
CA ASP A 41 -11.70 10.71 0.70
C ASP A 41 -11.35 9.56 -0.28
N PRO A 42 -10.17 8.92 -0.14
CA PRO A 42 -9.79 7.82 -1.02
C PRO A 42 -10.61 6.57 -0.72
N ASP A 43 -10.97 5.82 -1.77
CA ASP A 43 -11.64 4.53 -1.62
C ASP A 43 -10.70 3.44 -1.06
N PHE A 44 -9.41 3.55 -1.39
CA PHE A 44 -8.34 2.68 -0.93
C PHE A 44 -7.12 3.48 -0.52
N TRP A 45 -6.43 3.03 0.52
CA TRP A 45 -5.14 3.60 0.92
C TRP A 45 -4.08 2.52 1.00
N ILE A 46 -3.11 2.60 0.11
CA ILE A 46 -1.98 1.70 0.05
C ILE A 46 -0.77 2.37 0.70
N VAL A 47 -0.16 1.69 1.67
CA VAL A 47 1.10 2.09 2.29
C VAL A 47 2.19 1.13 1.84
N ARG A 48 3.25 1.63 1.23
CA ARG A 48 4.45 0.83 0.91
C ARG A 48 5.42 0.84 2.08
N ASN A 49 5.91 -0.34 2.44
CA ASN A 49 6.92 -0.57 3.47
C ASN A 49 6.66 0.24 4.75
N LYS A 50 7.72 0.80 5.37
CA LYS A 50 7.65 1.54 6.63
C LYS A 50 8.04 3.01 6.44
N TYR A 51 7.49 3.67 5.43
CA TYR A 51 7.88 5.05 5.10
C TYR A 51 7.07 6.13 5.83
N ILE A 52 5.92 5.79 6.41
CA ILE A 52 5.15 6.70 7.26
C ILE A 52 5.83 6.78 8.63
N LYS A 53 6.52 7.89 8.90
CA LYS A 53 7.29 8.13 10.14
C LYS A 53 6.56 9.02 11.17
N SER A 54 5.50 9.69 10.75
CA SER A 54 4.65 10.52 11.60
C SER A 54 3.23 9.97 11.62
N LYS A 55 2.43 10.35 12.61
CA LYS A 55 1.02 9.97 12.67
C LYS A 55 0.29 10.58 11.47
N THR A 56 -0.36 9.74 10.69
CA THR A 56 -1.13 10.13 9.50
C THR A 56 -2.52 9.49 9.56
N SER A 57 -3.53 10.18 9.05
CA SER A 57 -4.91 9.72 8.99
C SER A 57 -5.50 10.03 7.61
N SER A 58 -6.49 9.25 7.20
CA SER A 58 -7.24 9.44 5.96
C SER A 58 -8.68 8.97 6.16
N PHE A 59 -9.64 9.56 5.45
CA PHE A 59 -11.04 9.19 5.52
C PHE A 59 -11.30 7.99 4.58
N VAL A 60 -10.87 6.81 5.02
CA VAL A 60 -10.94 5.55 4.27
C VAL A 60 -11.47 4.43 5.17
N ALA A 61 -12.20 3.48 4.59
CA ALA A 61 -12.69 2.33 5.33
C ALA A 61 -11.50 1.46 5.82
N PRO A 62 -11.45 1.05 7.10
CA PRO A 62 -10.31 0.31 7.65
C PRO A 62 -9.93 -0.94 6.86
N GLN A 63 -10.91 -1.66 6.32
CA GLN A 63 -10.69 -2.86 5.49
C GLN A 63 -10.00 -2.56 4.15
N ASN A 64 -10.01 -1.31 3.68
CA ASN A 64 -9.41 -0.87 2.43
C ASN A 64 -8.02 -0.21 2.62
N VAL A 65 -7.47 -0.27 3.83
CA VAL A 65 -6.10 0.17 4.13
C VAL A 65 -5.16 -1.02 3.94
N ILE A 66 -4.26 -0.94 2.97
CA ILE A 66 -3.44 -2.05 2.50
C ILE A 66 -1.96 -1.73 2.78
N LEU A 67 -1.27 -2.64 3.46
CA LEU A 67 0.19 -2.58 3.59
C LEU A 67 0.83 -3.46 2.52
N MET A 68 1.76 -2.92 1.74
CA MET A 68 2.63 -3.68 0.84
C MET A 68 4.05 -3.71 1.38
N ILE A 69 4.53 -4.89 1.77
CA ILE A 69 5.89 -5.14 2.26
C ILE A 69 6.72 -5.78 1.14
N SER A 70 7.68 -5.05 0.58
CA SER A 70 8.55 -5.55 -0.50
C SER A 70 9.88 -6.11 -0.03
N GLU A 71 10.26 -5.82 1.21
CA GLU A 71 11.56 -6.17 1.77
C GLU A 71 11.47 -7.41 2.67
N PRO A 72 12.48 -8.29 2.69
CA PRO A 72 12.53 -9.41 3.63
C PRO A 72 12.76 -8.93 5.07
N VAL A 73 12.52 -9.81 6.04
CA VAL A 73 12.68 -9.50 7.48
C VAL A 73 14.10 -9.04 7.83
N SER A 74 15.12 -9.55 7.12
CA SER A 74 16.52 -9.16 7.30
C SER A 74 16.79 -7.68 7.00
N ILE A 75 15.92 -7.02 6.24
CA ILE A 75 16.02 -5.59 5.89
C ILE A 75 15.11 -4.76 6.79
N VAL A 76 13.87 -5.19 7.00
CA VAL A 76 12.92 -4.46 7.85
C VAL A 76 11.90 -5.39 8.50
N SER A 77 11.70 -5.20 9.80
CA SER A 77 10.67 -5.88 10.57
C SER A 77 9.58 -4.91 11.04
N PHE A 78 8.37 -5.47 11.21
CA PHE A 78 7.17 -4.72 11.55
C PHE A 78 6.59 -5.20 12.89
N PRO A 79 6.38 -4.29 13.86
CA PRO A 79 5.70 -4.66 15.11
C PRO A 79 4.26 -5.12 14.85
N LYS A 80 3.78 -6.14 15.59
CA LYS A 80 2.40 -6.65 15.44
C LYS A 80 1.34 -5.55 15.60
N ALA A 81 1.54 -4.60 16.51
CA ALA A 81 0.64 -3.47 16.71
C ALA A 81 0.56 -2.52 15.49
N TYR A 82 1.62 -2.47 14.68
CA TYR A 82 1.59 -1.74 13.40
C TYR A 82 0.79 -2.52 12.36
N LEU A 83 1.07 -3.81 12.21
CA LEU A 83 0.41 -4.69 11.24
C LEU A 83 -1.13 -4.73 11.44
N LYS A 84 -1.60 -4.73 12.69
CA LYS A 84 -3.03 -4.72 13.03
C LYS A 84 -3.81 -3.47 12.60
N GLN A 85 -3.15 -2.43 12.10
CA GLN A 85 -3.81 -1.21 11.61
C GLN A 85 -4.33 -1.36 10.17
N PHE A 86 -3.91 -2.40 9.46
CA PHE A 86 -4.22 -2.60 8.05
C PHE A 86 -5.34 -3.62 7.88
N GLY A 87 -6.23 -3.37 6.91
CA GLY A 87 -7.27 -4.29 6.49
C GLY A 87 -6.73 -5.45 5.66
N LEU A 88 -5.62 -5.24 4.94
CA LEU A 88 -4.90 -6.26 4.17
C LEU A 88 -3.40 -6.02 4.23
N ILE A 89 -2.61 -7.09 4.32
CA ILE A 89 -1.14 -7.04 4.26
C ILE A 89 -0.67 -7.95 3.12
N CYS A 90 0.02 -7.39 2.14
CA CYS A 90 0.72 -8.15 1.11
C CYS A 90 2.20 -8.23 1.49
N SER A 91 2.76 -9.43 1.65
CA SER A 91 4.13 -9.60 2.15
C SER A 91 4.80 -10.88 1.65
N CYS A 92 6.13 -10.89 1.62
CA CYS A 92 6.95 -12.09 1.47
C CYS A 92 7.50 -12.62 2.80
N GLN A 93 7.23 -11.95 3.93
CA GLN A 93 7.76 -12.29 5.26
C GLN A 93 6.91 -13.37 5.93
N GLU A 94 7.32 -14.64 5.86
CA GLU A 94 6.58 -15.76 6.46
C GLU A 94 6.46 -15.67 7.99
N GLU A 95 7.33 -14.90 8.63
CA GLU A 95 7.39 -14.70 10.08
C GLU A 95 6.14 -14.02 10.66
N ILE A 96 5.37 -13.31 9.84
CA ILE A 96 4.13 -12.62 10.25
C ILE A 96 2.86 -13.47 10.02
N ARG A 97 3.01 -14.80 9.85
CA ARG A 97 1.91 -15.75 9.60
C ARG A 97 0.83 -15.84 10.65
N ASP A 98 1.10 -15.33 11.85
CA ASP A 98 0.11 -15.28 12.93
C ASP A 98 -0.83 -14.06 12.83
N ILE A 99 -0.68 -13.23 11.79
CA ILE A 99 -1.59 -12.14 11.47
C ILE A 99 -2.65 -12.64 10.48
N GLU A 100 -3.92 -12.40 10.78
CA GLU A 100 -5.06 -13.02 10.08
C GLU A 100 -5.24 -12.57 8.63
N ASN A 101 -4.82 -11.35 8.29
CA ASN A 101 -5.12 -10.70 7.02
C ASN A 101 -3.89 -10.53 6.11
N VAL A 102 -3.01 -11.55 6.09
CA VAL A 102 -1.81 -11.58 5.26
C VAL A 102 -2.04 -12.40 3.99
N VAL A 103 -1.74 -11.80 2.84
CA VAL A 103 -1.61 -12.47 1.55
C VAL A 103 -0.14 -12.56 1.19
N TYR A 104 0.35 -13.79 1.05
CA TYR A 104 1.72 -14.05 0.63
C TYR A 104 1.87 -13.92 -0.87
N THR A 105 2.51 -12.84 -1.30
CA THR A 105 2.66 -12.49 -2.72
C THR A 105 3.90 -11.61 -2.90
N PRO A 106 4.54 -11.62 -4.08
CA PRO A 106 5.44 -10.53 -4.45
C PRO A 106 4.73 -9.19 -4.25
N ALA A 107 5.41 -8.21 -3.65
CA ALA A 107 4.87 -6.87 -3.43
C ALA A 107 4.97 -6.00 -4.71
N THR A 108 4.46 -6.55 -5.80
CA THR A 108 4.31 -5.88 -7.09
C THR A 108 2.86 -5.50 -7.27
N LEU A 109 2.61 -4.26 -7.69
CA LEU A 109 1.30 -3.91 -8.22
C LEU A 109 1.18 -4.56 -9.61
N PRO A 110 0.05 -5.20 -9.95
CA PRO A 110 -0.15 -5.83 -11.26
C PRO A 110 -0.20 -4.82 -12.40
#